data_AF-A0A965L2V0-F1
#
_entry.id   AF-A0A965L2V0-F1
#
_cell.length_a   1.000
_cell.length_b   1.000
_cell.length_c   1.000
_cell.angle_alpha   90.00
_cell.angle_beta   90.00
_cell.angle_gamma   90.00
#
_symmetry.space_group_name_H-M   'P 1'
#
loop_
_entity.id
_entity.type
_entity.pdbx_description
1 polymer ?
#
loop_
_entity_poly.entity_id
_entity_poly.type
_entity_poly.pdbx_seq_one_letter_code
_entity_poly.pdbx_strand_id
1 'polypeptide(L)'
;MQNTKKVDLVAQFRKENVDFSKIEQARASRTIVNTGLEAYTGTWGTAQKKHLLNRVLTGYANRHLTDLNNLSLQKSLDLIFTPEKQPSVPVNDYDYEITKEETEKQLHFYVEPGKEYVFVPEPNNGSPWPRHQSHDAWLFKNMVTQSTSIHWRMVFFLHNLLAAGKGSVKMLYQHYMTLFNTSFESYKTTIYKITLDPTMLDYLNLQSSQKNKPDENYARELQELFTVGKGAGSQFTEQDVSEMARLLVGWQFSW
;
A
#
# COMPACT_ATOMS: atom_id res chain seq x y z
N MET A 1 -6.39 -6.23 -47.93
CA MET A 1 -5.51 -6.37 -46.75
C MET A 1 -4.45 -5.28 -46.83
N GLN A 2 -4.60 -4.21 -46.05
CA GLN A 2 -3.61 -3.13 -46.03
C GLN A 2 -2.34 -3.62 -45.33
N ASN A 3 -1.23 -3.54 -46.06
CA ASN A 3 0.09 -3.98 -45.63
C ASN A 3 0.68 -2.90 -44.70
N THR A 4 0.37 -2.95 -43.41
CA THR A 4 0.98 -2.05 -42.42
C THR A 4 2.44 -2.44 -42.24
N LYS A 5 3.34 -1.70 -42.90
CA LYS A 5 4.80 -1.78 -42.66
C LYS A 5 5.05 -1.61 -41.16
N LYS A 6 5.64 -2.63 -40.55
CA LYS A 6 6.06 -2.61 -39.14
C LYS A 6 7.13 -1.52 -38.99
N VAL A 7 6.84 -0.49 -38.19
CA VAL A 7 7.77 0.63 -37.97
C VAL A 7 8.96 0.12 -37.16
N ASP A 8 10.17 0.36 -37.66
CA ASP A 8 11.42 0.09 -36.96
C ASP A 8 11.74 1.26 -36.02
N LEU A 9 11.35 1.10 -34.76
CA LEU A 9 11.54 2.11 -33.71
C LEU A 9 13.02 2.38 -33.41
N VAL A 10 13.92 1.42 -33.65
CA VAL A 10 15.36 1.61 -33.41
C VAL A 10 15.97 2.47 -34.51
N ALA A 11 15.60 2.20 -35.77
CA ALA A 11 16.00 3.04 -36.89
C ALA A 11 15.43 4.46 -36.77
N GLN A 12 14.17 4.58 -36.32
CA GLN A 12 13.54 5.87 -36.07
C GLN A 12 14.22 6.65 -34.94
N PHE A 13 14.48 6.02 -33.78
CA PHE A 13 15.19 6.64 -32.66
C PHE A 13 16.58 7.15 -33.06
N ARG A 14 17.33 6.37 -33.86
CA ARG A 14 18.64 6.79 -34.37
C ARG A 14 18.53 7.93 -35.40
N LYS A 15 17.48 7.93 -36.23
CA LYS A 15 17.21 8.99 -37.21
C LYS A 15 16.79 10.30 -36.55
N GLU A 16 16.06 10.24 -35.45
CA GLU A 16 15.59 11.41 -34.70
C GLU A 16 16.73 12.18 -34.02
N ASN A 17 17.93 11.59 -33.94
CA ASN A 17 19.16 12.22 -33.43
C ASN A 17 18.90 13.04 -32.15
N VAL A 18 18.16 12.43 -31.23
CA VAL A 18 17.66 13.09 -30.01
C VAL A 18 18.87 13.57 -29.21
N ASP A 19 18.96 14.89 -29.03
CA ASP A 19 20.06 15.52 -28.31
C ASP A 19 19.89 15.30 -26.79
N PHE A 20 20.69 14.39 -26.25
CA PHE A 20 20.73 14.10 -24.82
C PHE A 20 21.66 15.03 -24.03
N SER A 21 22.39 15.94 -24.68
CA SER A 21 23.42 16.78 -24.03
C SER A 21 22.86 17.57 -22.85
N LYS A 22 21.63 18.09 -22.96
CA LYS A 22 20.95 18.78 -21.85
C LYS A 22 20.65 17.87 -20.66
N ILE A 23 20.28 16.61 -20.91
CA ILE A 23 20.02 15.63 -19.87
C ILE A 23 21.33 15.19 -19.21
N GLU A 24 22.38 14.99 -20.00
CA GLU A 24 23.71 14.63 -19.50
C GLU A 24 24.32 15.76 -18.67
N GLN A 25 24.24 17.01 -19.13
CA GLN A 25 24.65 18.18 -18.36
C GLN A 25 23.86 18.32 -17.05
N ALA A 26 22.55 18.05 -17.06
CA ALA A 26 21.72 18.06 -15.86
C ALA A 26 22.02 16.89 -14.89
N ARG A 27 22.48 15.74 -15.40
CA ARG A 27 22.91 14.60 -14.59
C ARG A 27 24.30 14.83 -13.99
N ALA A 28 25.23 15.36 -14.79
CA ALA A 28 26.59 15.68 -14.38
C ALA A 28 26.66 16.83 -13.37
N SER A 29 25.67 17.74 -13.38
CA SER A 29 25.54 18.81 -12.38
C SER A 29 24.85 18.38 -11.08
N ARG A 30 24.42 17.12 -10.94
CA ARG A 30 23.85 16.63 -9.68
C ARG A 30 24.93 16.66 -8.60
N THR A 31 24.73 17.50 -7.61
CA THR A 31 25.57 17.56 -6.43
C THR A 31 25.47 16.24 -5.68
N ILE A 32 26.61 15.59 -5.42
CA ILE A 32 26.66 14.45 -4.52
C ILE A 32 26.29 14.97 -3.13
N VAL A 33 25.19 14.45 -2.59
CA VAL A 33 24.70 14.83 -1.28
C VAL A 33 25.49 14.03 -0.23
N ASN A 34 26.57 14.62 0.29
CA ASN A 34 27.36 14.07 1.40
C ASN A 34 26.76 14.45 2.76
N THR A 35 25.45 14.28 2.94
CA THR A 35 24.78 14.61 4.21
C THR A 35 24.82 13.43 5.18
N GLY A 36 25.02 13.73 6.46
CA GLY A 36 24.89 12.77 7.57
C GLY A 36 23.50 12.81 8.22
N LEU A 37 23.41 12.26 9.44
CA LEU A 37 22.19 12.30 10.28
C LEU A 37 22.02 13.64 11.05
N GLU A 38 22.90 14.61 10.81
CA GLU A 38 22.83 15.92 11.44
C GLU A 38 21.57 16.69 11.07
N ALA A 39 21.10 17.52 12.01
CA ALA A 39 19.93 18.36 11.80
C ALA A 39 20.14 19.34 10.63
N TYR A 40 19.11 19.51 9.81
CA TYR A 40 19.16 20.43 8.67
C TYR A 40 19.19 21.89 9.13
N THR A 41 20.21 22.63 8.72
CA THR A 41 20.42 24.06 9.07
C THR A 41 20.29 25.01 7.87
N GLY A 42 19.91 24.50 6.70
CA GLY A 42 19.77 25.28 5.48
C GLY A 42 18.49 26.13 5.42
N THR A 43 18.28 26.78 4.28
CA THR A 43 17.11 27.64 4.07
C THR A 43 15.81 26.83 4.01
N TRP A 44 14.77 27.32 4.69
CA TRP A 44 13.43 26.71 4.65
C TRP A 44 12.50 27.46 3.67
N GLY A 45 12.87 27.43 2.39
CA GLY A 45 12.15 28.11 1.32
C GLY A 45 11.12 27.23 0.61
N THR A 46 10.44 27.81 -0.38
CA THR A 46 9.43 27.13 -1.20
C THR A 46 9.96 25.87 -1.90
N ALA A 47 11.22 25.89 -2.37
CA ALA A 47 11.83 24.73 -3.02
C ALA A 47 11.97 23.54 -2.05
N GLN A 48 12.42 23.78 -0.83
CA GLN A 48 12.57 22.76 0.21
C GLN A 48 11.21 22.21 0.66
N LYS A 49 10.20 23.08 0.83
CA LYS A 49 8.82 22.67 1.13
C LYS A 49 8.25 21.75 0.06
N LYS A 50 8.37 22.12 -1.23
CA LYS A 50 7.93 21.28 -2.35
C LYS A 50 8.68 19.95 -2.40
N HIS A 51 9.99 19.97 -2.15
CA HIS A 51 10.79 18.74 -2.11
C HIS A 51 10.31 17.81 -0.98
N LEU A 52 10.12 18.34 0.24
CA LEU A 52 9.63 17.56 1.37
C LEU A 52 8.26 16.95 1.07
N LEU A 53 7.29 17.77 0.63
CA LEU A 53 5.93 17.30 0.32
C LEU A 53 5.91 16.21 -0.75
N ASN A 54 6.74 16.31 -1.79
CA ASN A 54 6.90 15.25 -2.80
C ASN A 54 7.40 13.92 -2.23
N ARG A 55 8.21 13.96 -1.16
CA ARG A 55 8.76 12.76 -0.52
C ARG A 55 7.76 12.13 0.45
N VAL A 56 7.01 12.94 1.19
CA VAL A 56 6.18 12.47 2.31
C VAL A 56 4.71 12.28 1.99
N LEU A 57 4.17 12.87 0.93
CA LEU A 57 2.76 12.68 0.54
C LEU A 57 2.67 11.77 -0.69
N THR A 58 1.58 11.02 -0.88
CA THR A 58 1.41 10.18 -2.10
C THR A 58 1.42 11.03 -3.38
N GLY A 59 0.90 12.25 -3.28
CA GLY A 59 1.07 13.39 -4.18
C GLY A 59 0.58 14.65 -3.49
N TYR A 60 1.20 15.81 -3.72
CA TYR A 60 0.77 17.04 -3.05
C TYR A 60 0.00 17.99 -3.98
N ALA A 61 -1.06 18.60 -3.46
CA ALA A 61 -1.79 19.68 -4.09
C ALA A 61 -1.33 21.04 -3.54
N ASN A 62 -1.67 22.13 -4.24
CA ASN A 62 -1.27 23.49 -3.81
C ASN A 62 -1.67 23.80 -2.35
N ARG A 63 -2.82 23.29 -1.88
CA ARG A 63 -3.25 23.45 -0.48
C ARG A 63 -2.21 22.94 0.52
N HIS A 64 -1.56 21.81 0.27
CA HIS A 64 -0.54 21.27 1.18
C HIS A 64 0.69 22.20 1.27
N LEU A 65 1.06 22.83 0.15
CA LEU A 65 2.13 23.82 0.17
C LEU A 65 1.71 25.07 0.95
N THR A 66 0.45 25.49 0.81
CA THR A 66 -0.13 26.59 1.58
C THR A 66 -0.16 26.29 3.08
N ASP A 67 -0.44 25.06 3.48
CA ASP A 67 -0.44 24.65 4.89
C ASP A 67 0.93 24.83 5.56
N LEU A 68 2.02 24.75 4.78
CA LEU A 68 3.38 24.98 5.28
C LEU A 68 3.80 26.47 5.25
N ASN A 69 2.94 27.38 4.80
CA ASN A 69 3.25 28.81 4.80
C ASN A 69 3.42 29.32 6.24
N ASN A 70 4.42 30.16 6.45
CA ASN A 70 4.76 30.73 7.76
C ASN A 70 5.14 29.71 8.86
N LEU A 71 5.16 28.41 8.57
CA LEU A 71 5.69 27.39 9.47
C LEU A 71 7.22 27.31 9.35
N SER A 72 7.89 27.15 10.51
CA SER A 72 9.29 26.71 10.55
C SER A 72 9.39 25.26 10.07
N LEU A 73 10.61 24.78 9.81
CA LEU A 73 10.83 23.38 9.45
C LEU A 73 10.23 22.44 10.51
N GLN A 74 10.52 22.68 11.80
CA GLN A 74 10.00 21.83 12.88
C GLN A 74 8.47 21.79 12.90
N LYS A 75 7.80 22.95 12.86
CA LYS A 75 6.32 23.00 12.84
C LYS A 75 5.73 22.35 11.59
N SER A 76 6.46 22.38 10.46
CA SER A 76 6.05 21.68 9.24
C SER A 76 6.12 20.16 9.43
N LEU A 77 7.17 19.67 10.09
CA LEU A 77 7.31 18.25 10.42
C LEU A 77 6.22 17.83 11.42
N ASP A 78 5.97 18.61 12.47
CA ASP A 78 4.94 18.32 13.47
C ASP A 78 3.55 18.17 12.79
N LEU A 79 3.23 19.04 11.84
CA LEU A 79 2.02 18.93 11.01
C LEU A 79 2.00 17.64 10.18
N ILE A 80 3.07 17.35 9.45
CA ILE A 80 3.19 16.16 8.58
C ILE A 80 3.07 14.85 9.37
N PHE A 81 3.56 14.82 10.60
CA PHE A 81 3.46 13.65 11.48
C PHE A 81 2.18 13.61 12.31
N THR A 82 1.23 14.52 12.08
CA THR A 82 -0.11 14.43 12.68
C THR A 82 -0.89 13.30 12.01
N PRO A 83 -1.41 12.31 12.76
CA PRO A 83 -2.20 11.23 12.18
C PRO A 83 -3.46 11.76 11.48
N GLU A 84 -3.68 11.31 10.25
CA GLU A 84 -4.91 11.61 9.53
C GLU A 84 -6.14 11.01 10.21
N LYS A 85 -7.29 11.70 10.11
CA LYS A 85 -8.57 11.18 10.58
C LYS A 85 -8.87 9.85 9.90
N GLN A 86 -9.43 8.90 10.65
CA GLN A 86 -9.85 7.63 10.11
C GLN A 86 -10.80 7.82 8.91
N PRO A 87 -10.55 7.13 7.78
CA PRO A 87 -11.41 7.18 6.60
C PRO A 87 -12.84 6.77 6.91
N SER A 88 -13.80 7.33 6.17
CA SER A 88 -15.17 6.82 6.20
C SER A 88 -15.20 5.39 5.70
N VAL A 89 -16.15 4.59 6.17
CA VAL A 89 -16.40 3.24 5.63
C VAL A 89 -16.91 3.38 4.19
N PRO A 90 -16.48 2.54 3.23
CA PRO A 90 -17.03 2.59 1.88
C PRO A 90 -18.48 2.11 1.85
N VAL A 91 -19.27 2.74 0.97
CA VAL A 91 -20.70 2.50 0.80
C VAL A 91 -21.01 2.08 -0.62
N ASN A 92 -22.15 1.43 -0.85
CA ASN A 92 -22.58 1.08 -2.19
C ASN A 92 -22.82 2.34 -3.03
N ASP A 93 -21.88 2.63 -3.91
CA ASP A 93 -21.90 3.66 -4.94
C ASP A 93 -21.80 3.05 -6.36
N TYR A 94 -22.09 1.75 -6.49
CA TYR A 94 -21.98 0.97 -7.72
C TYR A 94 -23.33 0.35 -8.15
N ASP A 95 -24.44 0.81 -7.56
CA ASP A 95 -25.79 0.28 -7.79
C ASP A 95 -26.27 0.45 -9.24
N TYR A 96 -25.66 1.36 -9.98
CA TYR A 96 -25.89 1.54 -11.42
C TYR A 96 -25.18 0.50 -12.31
N GLU A 97 -24.25 -0.29 -11.75
CA GLU A 97 -23.45 -1.27 -12.51
C GLU A 97 -23.99 -2.70 -12.46
N ILE A 98 -24.75 -3.04 -11.41
CA ILE A 98 -25.32 -4.38 -11.22
C ILE A 98 -26.66 -4.31 -10.51
N THR A 99 -27.67 -5.01 -11.04
CA THR A 99 -28.99 -5.03 -10.40
C THR A 99 -29.02 -5.96 -9.17
N LYS A 100 -30.06 -5.84 -8.37
CA LYS A 100 -30.32 -6.78 -7.26
C LYS A 100 -30.46 -8.20 -7.77
N GLU A 101 -31.26 -8.42 -8.83
CA GLU A 101 -31.47 -9.76 -9.38
C GLU A 101 -30.16 -10.38 -9.90
N GLU A 102 -29.30 -9.58 -10.55
CA GLU A 102 -27.99 -10.03 -11.02
C GLU A 102 -27.04 -10.39 -9.87
N THR A 103 -27.02 -9.56 -8.82
CA THR A 103 -26.20 -9.80 -7.62
C THR A 103 -26.59 -11.12 -6.94
N GLU A 104 -27.89 -11.34 -6.73
CA GLU A 104 -28.42 -12.54 -6.09
C GLU A 104 -28.23 -13.78 -6.98
N LYS A 105 -28.35 -13.63 -8.31
CA LYS A 105 -28.06 -14.71 -9.28
C LYS A 105 -26.59 -15.13 -9.26
N GLN A 106 -25.67 -14.21 -8.96
CA GLN A 106 -24.26 -14.51 -8.73
C GLN A 106 -23.97 -15.09 -7.33
N LEU A 107 -25.02 -15.36 -6.53
CA LEU A 107 -24.92 -15.85 -5.16
C LEU A 107 -24.18 -14.87 -4.22
N HIS A 108 -24.20 -13.57 -4.54
CA HIS A 108 -23.63 -12.53 -3.68
C HIS A 108 -24.71 -11.84 -2.85
N PHE A 109 -24.30 -11.28 -1.71
CA PHE A 109 -25.18 -10.50 -0.85
C PHE A 109 -25.43 -9.10 -1.45
N TYR A 110 -26.70 -8.75 -1.71
CA TYR A 110 -27.08 -7.43 -2.18
C TYR A 110 -27.05 -6.38 -1.05
N VAL A 111 -26.56 -5.18 -1.36
CA VAL A 111 -26.44 -4.06 -0.42
C VAL A 111 -27.18 -2.88 -1.03
N GLU A 112 -28.08 -2.25 -0.27
CA GLU A 112 -28.82 -1.07 -0.73
C GLU A 112 -27.88 0.13 -1.03
N PRO A 113 -28.21 1.00 -1.99
CA PRO A 113 -27.41 2.19 -2.31
C PRO A 113 -27.12 3.04 -1.06
N GLY A 114 -25.88 3.52 -0.94
CA GLY A 114 -25.42 4.34 0.18
C GLY A 114 -25.25 3.59 1.51
N LYS A 115 -25.41 2.26 1.56
CA LYS A 115 -25.11 1.45 2.75
C LYS A 115 -23.70 0.89 2.72
N GLU A 116 -23.11 0.75 3.90
CA GLU A 116 -21.77 0.17 4.09
C GLU A 116 -21.75 -1.30 3.65
N TYR A 117 -20.82 -1.66 2.78
CA TYR A 117 -20.76 -3.03 2.25
C TYR A 117 -19.66 -3.90 2.88
N VAL A 118 -18.66 -3.35 3.55
CA VAL A 118 -17.51 -4.13 4.07
C VAL A 118 -17.85 -4.97 5.29
N PHE A 119 -19.04 -4.79 5.87
CA PHE A 119 -19.50 -5.53 7.04
C PHE A 119 -20.56 -6.59 6.73
N VAL A 120 -20.97 -6.71 5.45
CA VAL A 120 -21.97 -7.71 5.04
C VAL A 120 -21.30 -9.07 4.82
N PRO A 121 -22.06 -10.18 4.85
CA PRO A 121 -21.53 -11.50 4.51
C PRO A 121 -21.03 -11.55 3.04
N GLU A 122 -19.91 -12.21 2.82
CA GLU A 122 -19.33 -12.43 1.48
C GLU A 122 -19.29 -13.94 1.16
N PRO A 123 -20.45 -14.56 0.85
CA PRO A 123 -20.53 -15.98 0.54
C PRO A 123 -19.64 -16.34 -0.65
N ASN A 124 -19.12 -17.57 -0.65
CA ASN A 124 -18.18 -18.09 -1.66
C ASN A 124 -16.91 -17.25 -1.82
N ASN A 125 -16.46 -16.59 -0.75
CA ASN A 125 -15.25 -15.76 -0.77
C ASN A 125 -15.30 -14.69 -1.87
N GLY A 126 -16.45 -14.01 -1.98
CA GLY A 126 -16.67 -13.17 -3.14
C GLY A 126 -17.61 -12.01 -2.88
N SER A 127 -17.33 -10.95 -3.61
CA SER A 127 -18.23 -9.84 -3.80
C SER A 127 -18.42 -9.61 -5.29
N PRO A 128 -19.54 -9.02 -5.74
CA PRO A 128 -19.71 -8.73 -7.15
C PRO A 128 -18.59 -7.80 -7.61
N TRP A 129 -18.10 -7.98 -8.85
CA TRP A 129 -16.96 -7.23 -9.38
C TRP A 129 -17.06 -5.70 -9.22
N PRO A 130 -18.23 -5.05 -9.43
CA PRO A 130 -18.40 -3.62 -9.16
C PRO A 130 -18.06 -3.19 -7.73
N ARG A 131 -18.24 -4.06 -6.72
CA ARG A 131 -17.85 -3.77 -5.33
C ARG A 131 -16.33 -3.67 -5.17
N HIS A 132 -15.56 -4.50 -5.88
CA HIS A 132 -14.09 -4.39 -5.90
C HIS A 132 -13.66 -3.06 -6.50
N GLN A 133 -14.29 -2.63 -7.59
CA GLN A 133 -14.01 -1.33 -8.23
C GLN A 133 -14.35 -0.15 -7.32
N SER A 134 -15.51 -0.22 -6.64
CA SER A 134 -15.91 0.75 -5.62
C SER A 134 -14.88 0.82 -4.48
N HIS A 135 -14.40 -0.32 -4.00
CA HIS A 135 -13.41 -0.37 -2.91
C HIS A 135 -12.07 0.27 -3.33
N ASP A 136 -11.59 -0.03 -4.53
CA ASP A 136 -10.37 0.58 -5.07
C ASP A 136 -10.55 2.10 -5.25
N ALA A 137 -11.70 2.54 -5.76
CA ALA A 137 -12.04 3.96 -5.88
C ALA A 137 -12.06 4.65 -4.51
N TRP A 138 -12.64 4.01 -3.48
CA TRP A 138 -12.62 4.50 -2.12
C TRP A 138 -11.18 4.64 -1.59
N LEU A 139 -10.33 3.63 -1.77
CA LEU A 139 -8.93 3.66 -1.32
C LEU A 139 -8.17 4.82 -1.97
N PHE A 140 -8.24 4.93 -3.30
CA PHE A 140 -7.56 5.99 -4.04
C PHE A 140 -8.12 7.38 -3.72
N LYS A 141 -9.43 7.50 -3.53
CA LYS A 141 -10.05 8.77 -3.12
C LYS A 141 -9.43 9.26 -1.82
N ASN A 142 -9.32 8.40 -0.79
CA ASN A 142 -8.70 8.80 0.47
C ASN A 142 -7.23 9.22 0.30
N MET A 143 -6.45 8.49 -0.49
CA MET A 143 -5.06 8.87 -0.78
C MET A 143 -4.94 10.21 -1.53
N VAL A 144 -5.82 10.48 -2.50
CA VAL A 144 -5.80 11.73 -3.28
C VAL A 144 -6.31 12.90 -2.45
N THR A 145 -7.26 12.67 -1.55
CA THR A 145 -7.82 13.71 -0.67
C THR A 145 -7.07 13.89 0.65
N GLN A 146 -5.95 13.17 0.85
CA GLN A 146 -5.19 13.14 2.11
C GLN A 146 -4.97 14.53 2.73
N SER A 147 -4.93 14.59 4.05
CA SER A 147 -4.47 15.78 4.78
C SER A 147 -2.99 16.06 4.52
N THR A 148 -2.44 17.17 5.03
CA THR A 148 -0.97 17.38 5.02
C THR A 148 -0.33 16.47 6.07
N SER A 149 -0.37 15.16 5.82
CA SER A 149 0.05 14.07 6.72
C SER A 149 0.74 12.96 5.92
N ILE A 150 1.80 12.38 6.49
CA ILE A 150 2.52 11.24 5.91
C ILE A 150 1.71 9.93 5.92
N HIS A 151 0.54 9.92 6.57
CA HIS A 151 -0.24 8.70 6.87
C HIS A 151 -0.43 7.78 5.65
N TRP A 152 -0.98 8.29 4.55
CA TRP A 152 -1.21 7.48 3.35
C TRP A 152 0.07 7.08 2.61
N ARG A 153 1.15 7.86 2.75
CA ARG A 153 2.47 7.47 2.26
C ARG A 153 3.04 6.30 3.06
N MET A 154 2.81 6.28 4.38
CA MET A 154 3.17 5.14 5.24
C MET A 154 2.36 3.89 4.90
N VAL A 155 1.05 4.02 4.67
CA VAL A 155 0.22 2.90 4.19
C VAL A 155 0.80 2.31 2.90
N PHE A 156 1.12 3.15 1.91
CA PHE A 156 1.71 2.69 0.65
C PHE A 156 3.09 2.05 0.82
N PHE A 157 3.92 2.62 1.72
CA PHE A 157 5.22 2.05 2.06
C PHE A 157 5.08 0.67 2.71
N LEU A 158 4.22 0.55 3.73
CA LEU A 158 3.99 -0.70 4.44
C LEU A 158 3.35 -1.76 3.53
N HIS A 159 2.41 -1.39 2.66
CA HIS A 159 1.81 -2.31 1.69
C HIS A 159 2.85 -2.83 0.68
N ASN A 160 3.83 -2.02 0.28
CA ASN A 160 4.94 -2.50 -0.56
C ASN A 160 5.85 -3.49 0.18
N LEU A 161 6.08 -3.28 1.48
CA LEU A 161 6.95 -4.13 2.29
C LEU A 161 6.25 -5.44 2.71
N LEU A 162 4.97 -5.35 3.03
CA LEU A 162 4.10 -6.42 3.54
C LEU A 162 3.07 -6.79 2.47
N ALA A 163 3.56 -7.11 1.28
CA ALA A 163 2.72 -7.29 0.09
C ALA A 163 1.69 -8.41 0.30
N ALA A 164 0.41 -8.05 0.28
CA ALA A 164 -0.73 -8.94 0.18
C ALA A 164 -1.86 -8.16 -0.52
N GLY A 165 -2.56 -8.77 -1.48
CA GLY A 165 -3.46 -8.02 -2.37
C GLY A 165 -4.52 -8.84 -3.08
N LYS A 166 -4.87 -10.00 -2.54
CA LYS A 166 -5.95 -10.86 -3.04
C LYS A 166 -6.88 -11.21 -1.90
N GLY A 167 -8.16 -11.30 -2.19
CA GLY A 167 -9.18 -11.63 -1.21
C GLY A 167 -10.48 -10.90 -1.50
N SER A 168 -11.45 -11.12 -0.63
CA SER A 168 -12.74 -10.43 -0.69
C SER A 168 -12.59 -8.95 -0.32
N VAL A 169 -13.59 -8.12 -0.64
CA VAL A 169 -13.55 -6.68 -0.36
C VAL A 169 -13.45 -6.40 1.13
N LYS A 170 -14.11 -7.21 1.98
CA LYS A 170 -13.99 -7.12 3.43
C LYS A 170 -12.56 -7.38 3.93
N MET A 171 -11.88 -8.38 3.38
CA MET A 171 -10.50 -8.70 3.76
C MET A 171 -9.55 -7.57 3.35
N LEU A 172 -9.69 -7.09 2.12
CA LEU A 172 -8.88 -5.98 1.61
C LEU A 172 -9.07 -4.71 2.44
N TYR A 173 -10.32 -4.37 2.78
CA TYR A 173 -10.62 -3.24 3.65
C TYR A 173 -9.93 -3.38 5.02
N GLN A 174 -10.05 -4.55 5.66
CA GLN A 174 -9.40 -4.81 6.96
C GLN A 174 -7.87 -4.72 6.87
N HIS A 175 -7.29 -5.21 5.79
CA HIS A 175 -5.85 -5.15 5.55
C HIS A 175 -5.37 -3.69 5.43
N TYR A 176 -6.00 -2.88 4.56
CA TYR A 176 -5.62 -1.47 4.42
C TYR A 176 -5.87 -0.67 5.70
N MET A 177 -6.95 -0.95 6.43
CA MET A 177 -7.19 -0.31 7.72
C MET A 177 -6.18 -0.74 8.80
N THR A 178 -5.68 -1.97 8.74
CA THR A 178 -4.59 -2.43 9.62
C THR A 178 -3.30 -1.65 9.32
N LEU A 179 -2.94 -1.48 8.05
CA LEU A 179 -1.78 -0.67 7.66
C LEU A 179 -1.94 0.80 8.02
N PHE A 180 -3.14 1.36 7.83
CA PHE A 180 -3.47 2.73 8.25
C PHE A 180 -3.28 2.87 9.77
N ASN A 181 -4.00 2.08 10.56
CA ASN A 181 -3.96 2.19 12.02
C ASN A 181 -2.58 1.91 12.65
N THR A 182 -1.67 1.26 11.94
CA THR A 182 -0.32 0.94 12.42
C THR A 182 0.77 1.85 11.86
N SER A 183 0.44 2.81 11.00
CA SER A 183 1.41 3.68 10.31
C SER A 183 2.28 4.53 11.24
N PHE A 184 1.82 4.80 12.46
CA PHE A 184 2.54 5.56 13.49
C PHE A 184 2.95 4.69 14.70
N GLU A 185 2.72 3.38 14.63
CA GLU A 185 3.12 2.45 15.69
C GLU A 185 4.53 1.88 15.43
N SER A 186 5.03 1.07 16.36
CA SER A 186 6.27 0.32 16.14
C SER A 186 6.07 -0.72 15.03
N TYR A 187 7.10 -0.96 14.22
CA TYR A 187 7.04 -1.98 13.17
C TYR A 187 6.74 -3.38 13.73
N LYS A 188 7.21 -3.68 14.95
CA LYS A 188 6.86 -4.90 15.68
C LYS A 188 5.33 -5.03 15.84
N THR A 189 4.64 -3.95 16.19
CA THR A 189 3.17 -3.97 16.33
C THR A 189 2.49 -4.18 14.99
N THR A 190 2.97 -3.55 13.92
CA THR A 190 2.50 -3.79 12.55
C THR A 190 2.61 -5.26 12.18
N ILE A 191 3.76 -5.89 12.44
CA ILE A 191 3.99 -7.32 12.17
C ILE A 191 2.99 -8.20 12.92
N TYR A 192 2.76 -7.98 14.21
CA TYR A 192 1.77 -8.79 14.96
C TYR A 192 0.36 -8.66 14.39
N LYS A 193 -0.06 -7.44 14.04
CA LYS A 193 -1.40 -7.21 13.50
C LYS A 193 -1.55 -7.78 12.08
N ILE A 194 -0.53 -7.68 11.23
CA ILE A 194 -0.55 -8.23 9.87
C ILE A 194 -0.47 -9.76 9.86
N THR A 195 0.22 -10.37 10.83
CA THR A 195 0.35 -11.84 10.93
C THR A 195 -1.02 -12.54 10.95
N LEU A 196 -2.00 -11.89 11.60
CA LEU A 196 -3.34 -12.44 11.80
C LEU A 196 -4.39 -11.75 10.94
N ASP A 197 -4.01 -10.89 10.00
CA ASP A 197 -4.97 -10.26 9.10
C ASP A 197 -5.44 -11.28 8.05
N PRO A 198 -6.74 -11.33 7.70
CA PRO A 198 -7.27 -12.32 6.78
C PRO A 198 -6.59 -12.35 5.41
N THR A 199 -6.19 -11.19 4.87
CA THR A 199 -5.53 -11.11 3.56
C THR A 199 -4.17 -11.78 3.60
N MET A 200 -3.40 -11.58 4.67
CA MET A 200 -2.10 -12.25 4.84
C MET A 200 -2.24 -13.73 5.18
N LEU A 201 -3.24 -14.10 5.98
CA LEU A 201 -3.56 -15.51 6.28
C LEU A 201 -3.86 -16.31 5.02
N ASP A 202 -4.59 -15.73 4.07
CA ASP A 202 -4.87 -16.35 2.77
C ASP A 202 -3.63 -16.32 1.86
N TYR A 203 -2.97 -15.16 1.74
CA TYR A 203 -1.86 -14.94 0.81
C TYR A 203 -0.67 -15.89 1.04
N LEU A 204 -0.35 -16.20 2.30
CA LEU A 204 0.76 -17.10 2.65
C LEU A 204 0.28 -18.46 3.19
N ASN A 205 -0.96 -18.85 2.86
CA ASN A 205 -1.56 -20.14 3.18
C ASN A 205 -1.65 -20.47 4.68
N LEU A 206 -1.50 -19.48 5.56
CA LEU A 206 -1.51 -19.72 7.00
C LEU A 206 -2.88 -20.22 7.49
N GLN A 207 -3.96 -19.86 6.81
CA GLN A 207 -5.30 -20.42 7.08
C GLN A 207 -5.39 -21.95 6.95
N SER A 208 -4.50 -22.56 6.15
CA SER A 208 -4.43 -24.01 5.93
C SER A 208 -3.40 -24.70 6.83
N SER A 209 -2.70 -23.94 7.68
CA SER A 209 -1.71 -24.46 8.62
C SER A 209 -2.39 -25.18 9.78
N GLN A 210 -2.14 -26.48 9.92
CA GLN A 210 -2.79 -27.33 10.92
C GLN A 210 -1.75 -27.96 11.86
N LYS A 211 -2.17 -28.32 13.08
CA LYS A 211 -1.28 -28.92 14.09
C LYS A 211 -0.43 -30.09 13.57
N ASN A 212 -1.02 -30.96 12.74
CA ASN A 212 -0.33 -32.14 12.20
C ASN A 212 0.39 -31.88 10.87
N LYS A 213 0.19 -30.69 10.28
CA LYS A 213 0.83 -30.26 9.04
C LYS A 213 1.01 -28.73 9.08
N PRO A 214 1.96 -28.23 9.88
CA PRO A 214 2.28 -26.81 9.90
C PRO A 214 2.75 -26.34 8.52
N ASP A 215 2.28 -25.18 8.07
CA ASP A 215 2.76 -24.53 6.86
C ASP A 215 3.87 -23.51 7.23
N GLU A 216 5.06 -23.71 6.67
CA GLU A 216 6.22 -22.88 6.95
C GLU A 216 6.30 -21.61 6.10
N ASN A 217 5.43 -21.44 5.11
CA ASN A 217 5.53 -20.34 4.15
C ASN A 217 5.51 -18.98 4.84
N TYR A 218 4.48 -18.68 5.64
CA TYR A 218 4.44 -17.42 6.40
C TYR A 218 5.61 -17.26 7.37
N ALA A 219 5.95 -18.32 8.11
CA ALA A 219 7.05 -18.29 9.07
C ALA A 219 8.39 -17.94 8.41
N ARG A 220 8.63 -18.45 7.21
CA ARG A 220 9.83 -18.16 6.42
C ARG A 220 9.81 -16.74 5.90
N GLU A 221 8.71 -16.29 5.27
CA GLU A 221 8.62 -14.93 4.73
C GLU A 221 8.71 -13.86 5.82
N LEU A 222 8.18 -14.15 7.01
CA LEU A 222 8.32 -13.27 8.18
C LEU A 222 9.79 -13.00 8.50
N GLN A 223 10.64 -14.04 8.48
CA GLN A 223 12.07 -13.91 8.74
C GLN A 223 12.81 -13.32 7.55
N GLU A 224 12.58 -13.85 6.35
CA GLU A 224 13.36 -13.57 5.15
C GLU A 224 13.04 -12.24 4.46
N LEU A 225 11.75 -11.87 4.40
CA LEU A 225 11.30 -10.70 3.65
C LEU A 225 10.82 -9.57 4.55
N PHE A 226 10.16 -9.89 5.66
CA PHE A 226 9.50 -8.86 6.46
C PHE A 226 10.36 -8.34 7.61
N THR A 227 11.31 -9.11 8.14
CA THR A 227 12.05 -8.69 9.34
C THR A 227 13.57 -8.74 9.21
N VAL A 228 14.17 -9.93 9.29
CA VAL A 228 15.61 -10.09 9.48
C VAL A 228 16.38 -10.01 8.15
N GLY A 229 15.75 -10.43 7.05
CA GLY A 229 16.36 -10.45 5.73
C GLY A 229 16.99 -11.80 5.39
N LYS A 230 17.40 -11.97 4.12
CA LYS A 230 18.05 -13.19 3.62
C LYS A 230 19.58 -13.13 3.77
N GLY A 231 20.20 -14.30 3.80
CA GLY A 231 21.65 -14.49 3.69
C GLY A 231 22.37 -14.67 5.01
N ALA A 232 23.69 -14.89 4.96
CA ALA A 232 24.48 -15.32 6.12
C ALA A 232 24.43 -14.37 7.34
N GLY A 233 24.04 -13.10 7.15
CA GLY A 233 23.90 -12.13 8.24
C GLY A 233 22.60 -12.23 9.04
N SER A 234 21.61 -13.01 8.60
CA SER A 234 20.28 -13.05 9.23
C SER A 234 20.23 -13.89 10.50
N GLN A 235 21.16 -14.82 10.69
CA GLN A 235 21.33 -15.66 11.90
C GLN A 235 20.13 -16.55 12.31
N PHE A 236 18.94 -16.40 11.72
CA PHE A 236 17.86 -17.36 11.93
C PHE A 236 18.19 -18.69 11.26
N THR A 237 17.69 -19.78 11.84
CA THR A 237 17.92 -21.15 11.38
C THR A 237 16.65 -21.75 10.79
N GLU A 238 16.80 -22.86 10.07
CA GLU A 238 15.64 -23.64 9.62
C GLU A 238 14.78 -24.12 10.79
N GLN A 239 15.40 -24.41 11.93
CA GLN A 239 14.67 -24.78 13.15
C GLN A 239 13.78 -23.63 13.64
N ASP A 240 14.23 -22.38 13.56
CA ASP A 240 13.40 -21.22 13.93
C ASP A 240 12.17 -21.09 13.01
N VAL A 241 12.33 -21.40 11.72
CA VAL A 241 11.21 -21.42 10.76
C VAL A 241 10.20 -22.50 11.15
N SER A 242 10.65 -23.74 11.38
CA SER A 242 9.77 -24.84 11.75
C SER A 242 9.06 -24.62 13.09
N GLU A 243 9.74 -24.05 14.09
CA GLU A 243 9.11 -23.75 15.39
C GLU A 243 8.13 -22.57 15.29
N MET A 244 8.44 -21.54 14.51
CA MET A 244 7.49 -20.45 14.24
C MET A 244 6.24 -20.97 13.50
N ALA A 245 6.40 -21.86 12.52
CA ALA A 245 5.28 -22.46 11.81
C ALA A 245 4.34 -23.24 12.76
N ARG A 246 4.90 -23.93 13.76
CA ARG A 246 4.13 -24.63 14.80
C ARG A 246 3.37 -23.69 15.72
N LEU A 247 3.93 -22.52 16.02
CA LEU A 247 3.25 -21.49 16.84
C LEU A 247 2.02 -20.89 16.13
N LEU A 248 2.02 -20.91 14.80
CA LEU A 248 1.02 -20.24 13.98
C LEU A 248 -0.05 -21.19 13.40
N VAL A 249 -0.10 -22.45 13.82
CA VAL A 249 -1.14 -23.39 13.36
C VAL A 249 -2.53 -23.01 13.90
N GLY A 250 -3.58 -23.29 13.12
CA GLY A 250 -4.97 -23.23 13.58
C GLY A 250 -5.63 -21.85 13.52
N TRP A 251 -4.94 -20.82 13.05
CA TRP A 251 -5.56 -19.54 12.73
C TRP A 251 -6.43 -19.66 11.50
N GLN A 252 -7.67 -19.20 11.60
CA GLN A 252 -8.64 -19.16 10.51
C GLN A 252 -9.38 -17.83 10.56
N PHE A 253 -10.02 -17.48 9.45
CA PHE A 253 -10.87 -16.30 9.35
C PHE A 253 -12.22 -16.68 8.72
N SER A 254 -13.24 -15.90 9.04
CA SER A 254 -14.59 -16.08 8.50
C SER A 254 -14.82 -15.13 7.34
N TRP A 255 -15.29 -15.67 6.23
CA TRP A 255 -15.74 -14.93 5.04
C TRP A 255 -16.96 -14.05 5.38
#